data_AF-X1MBC6-F1
#
_entry.id   AF-X1MBC6-F1
#
_cell.length_a   1.000
_cell.length_b   1.000
_cell.length_c   1.000
_cell.angle_alpha   90.00
_cell.angle_beta   90.00
_cell.angle_gamma   90.00
#
_symmetry.space_group_name_H-M   'P 1'
#
loop_
_entity.id
_entity.type
_entity.pdbx_description
1 polymer ?
#
loop_
_entity_poly.entity_id
_entity_poly.type
_entity_poly.pdbx_seq_one_letter_code
_entity_poly.pdbx_strand_id
1 'polypeptide(L)' 'GIIEITGNFKVGDSVSLLDINGEEFTRGIVHYSSMELKKIKGTKSSLIEKRLGYKYYDEVVHRDNLVIL' A
#
# COMPACT_ATOMS: atom_id res chain seq x y z
N GLY A 1 6.38 -7.04 3.78
CA GLY A 1 5.23 -6.87 2.86
C GLY A 1 4.00 -6.51 3.66
N ILE A 2 2.88 -6.15 3.02
CA ILE A 2 1.66 -5.72 3.74
C ILE A 2 1.02 -6.89 4.48
N ILE A 3 0.84 -6.75 5.80
CA ILE A 3 0.26 -7.78 6.70
C ILE A 3 -1.18 -7.50 7.10
N GLU A 4 -1.65 -6.27 6.98
CA GLU A 4 -3.02 -5.85 7.30
C GLU A 4 -3.36 -4.54 6.57
N ILE A 5 -4.64 -4.30 6.31
CA ILE A 5 -5.15 -3.09 5.67
C ILE A 5 -6.43 -2.70 6.39
N THR A 6 -6.42 -1.53 7.03
CA THR A 6 -7.53 -1.03 7.84
C THR A 6 -8.09 0.25 7.23
N GLY A 7 -9.41 0.40 7.25
CA GLY A 7 -10.11 1.55 6.69
C GLY A 7 -10.34 1.49 5.18
N ASN A 8 -10.83 2.61 4.64
CA ASN A 8 -11.13 2.79 3.22
C ASN A 8 -10.42 4.03 2.70
N PHE A 9 -9.65 3.87 1.63
CA PHE A 9 -8.87 4.92 0.99
C PHE A 9 -8.71 4.61 -0.50
N LYS A 10 -8.43 5.64 -1.29
CA LYS A 10 -8.26 5.62 -2.73
C LYS A 10 -6.81 5.93 -3.11
N VAL A 11 -6.49 5.72 -4.38
CA VAL A 11 -5.21 6.13 -4.97
C VAL A 11 -5.02 7.63 -4.75
N GLY A 12 -3.83 8.03 -4.28
CA GLY A 12 -3.49 9.42 -3.98
C GLY A 12 -3.79 9.87 -2.54
N ASP A 13 -4.47 9.06 -1.74
CA ASP A 13 -4.72 9.40 -0.33
C ASP A 13 -3.45 9.22 0.52
N SER A 14 -3.29 10.08 1.52
CA SER A 14 -2.28 9.91 2.57
C SER A 14 -2.76 8.87 3.58
N VAL A 15 -1.92 7.86 3.84
CA VAL A 15 -2.20 6.81 4.83
C VAL A 15 -1.08 6.72 5.86
N SER A 16 -1.43 6.24 7.05
CA SER A 16 -0.48 5.85 8.09
C SER A 16 0.07 4.46 7.83
N LEU A 17 1.37 4.29 8.02
CA LEU A 17 2.05 3.00 8.00
C LEU A 17 2.44 2.65 9.43
N LEU A 18 1.95 1.50 9.88
CA LEU A 18 2.14 0.98 11.23
C LEU A 18 3.16 -0.16 11.20
N ASP A 19 3.96 -0.27 12.24
CA ASP A 19 4.83 -1.42 12.47
C ASP A 19 4.03 -2.65 12.96
N ILE A 20 4.71 -3.73 13.32
CA ILE A 20 4.06 -4.96 13.83
C ILE A 20 3.39 -4.77 15.20
N ASN A 21 3.81 -3.76 15.97
CA ASN A 21 3.25 -3.43 17.27
C ASN A 21 2.05 -2.48 17.15
N GLY A 22 1.75 -1.99 15.94
CA GLY A 22 0.69 -1.03 15.68
C GLY A 22 1.12 0.43 15.89
N GLU A 23 2.42 0.69 16.02
CA GLU A 23 2.96 2.04 16.17
C GLU A 23 3.17 2.69 14.80
N GLU A 24 2.68 3.92 14.64
CA GLU A 24 2.87 4.70 13.42
C GLU A 24 4.31 5.21 13.34
N PHE A 25 5.01 4.84 12.27
CA PHE A 25 6.41 5.27 12.05
C PHE A 25 6.57 6.15 10.80
N THR A 26 5.60 6.13 9.88
CA THR A 26 5.63 6.96 8.68
C THR A 26 4.25 7.15 8.08
N ARG A 27 4.09 8.19 7.26
CA ARG A 27 2.93 8.41 6.40
C ARG A 27 3.37 8.43 4.95
N GLY A 28 2.47 8.07 4.05
CA GLY A 28 2.72 8.28 2.62
C GLY A 28 1.52 8.16 1.72
N ILE A 29 1.76 8.47 0.45
CA ILE A 29 0.73 8.48 -0.60
C ILE A 29 0.62 7.11 -1.25
N VAL A 30 -0.58 6.55 -1.29
CA VAL A 30 -0.82 5.22 -1.86
C VAL A 30 -1.06 5.23 -3.37
N HIS A 31 -0.51 4.24 -4.06
CA HIS A 31 -0.71 4.00 -5.50
C HIS A 31 -1.86 3.03 -5.81
N TYR A 32 -2.41 2.36 -4.80
CA TYR A 32 -3.52 1.42 -4.93
C TYR A 32 -4.55 1.68 -3.84
N SER A 33 -5.84 1.53 -4.16
CA SER A 33 -6.92 1.67 -3.18
C SER A 33 -6.91 0.54 -2.14
N SER A 34 -7.60 0.74 -1.01
CA SER A 34 -7.71 -0.29 0.03
C SER A 34 -8.33 -1.60 -0.50
N MET A 35 -9.24 -1.51 -1.48
CA MET A 35 -9.89 -2.65 -2.11
C MET A 35 -8.96 -3.43 -3.03
N GLU A 36 -8.08 -2.75 -3.74
CA GLU A 36 -7.06 -3.38 -4.60
C GLU A 36 -5.95 -3.99 -3.75
N LEU A 37 -5.48 -3.26 -2.73
CA LEU A 37 -4.51 -3.77 -1.79
C LEU A 37 -4.97 -5.05 -1.11
N LYS A 38 -6.26 -5.19 -0.77
CA LYS A 38 -6.81 -6.45 -0.23
C LYS A 38 -6.64 -7.63 -1.18
N LYS A 39 -6.62 -7.41 -2.50
CA LYS A 39 -6.41 -8.45 -3.51
C LYS A 39 -4.92 -8.81 -3.71
N ILE A 40 -4.01 -7.84 -3.58
CA ILE A 40 -2.57 -8.01 -3.85
C ILE A 40 -1.69 -8.09 -2.60
N LYS A 41 -2.27 -7.95 -1.40
CA LYS A 41 -1.61 -8.09 -0.10
C LYS A 41 -0.82 -9.40 -0.03
N GLY A 42 0.44 -9.30 0.41
CA GLY A 42 1.33 -10.46 0.59
C GLY A 42 1.81 -11.11 -0.72
N THR A 43 1.48 -10.54 -1.89
CA THR A 43 1.95 -11.07 -3.18
C THR A 43 3.22 -10.38 -3.66
N LYS A 44 3.99 -11.06 -4.51
CA LYS A 44 5.10 -10.44 -5.25
C LYS A 44 4.54 -9.45 -6.28
N SER A 45 5.23 -8.33 -6.52
CA SER A 45 4.77 -7.29 -7.46
C SER A 45 4.54 -7.81 -8.88
N SER A 46 5.26 -8.87 -9.29
CA SER A 46 5.04 -9.57 -10.58
C SER A 46 3.66 -10.21 -10.73
N LEU A 47 2.90 -10.39 -9.65
CA LEU A 47 1.54 -10.95 -9.67
C LEU A 47 0.45 -9.88 -9.63
N ILE A 48 0.80 -8.59 -9.51
CA ILE A 48 -0.18 -7.49 -9.41
C ILE A 48 -1.05 -7.44 -10.66
N GLU A 49 -0.44 -7.39 -11.85
CA GLU A 49 -1.16 -7.34 -13.12
C GLU A 49 -2.11 -8.53 -13.28
N LYS A 50 -1.66 -9.73 -12.92
CA LYS A 50 -2.49 -10.95 -12.97
C LYS A 50 -3.71 -10.87 -12.04
N ARG A 51 -3.62 -10.16 -10.91
CA ARG A 51 -4.70 -10.06 -9.91
C ARG A 51 -5.63 -8.86 -10.10
N LEU A 52 -5.12 -7.76 -10.64
CA LEU A 52 -5.88 -6.51 -10.83
C LEU A 52 -6.27 -6.25 -12.29
N GLY A 53 -5.62 -6.91 -13.25
CA GLY A 53 -5.76 -6.66 -14.69
C GLY A 53 -4.88 -5.52 -15.19
N TYR A 54 -4.10 -4.87 -14.32
CA TYR A 54 -3.19 -3.78 -14.66
C TYR A 54 -2.07 -3.67 -13.62
N LYS A 55 -0.96 -3.02 -13.96
CA LYS A 55 0.10 -2.64 -13.03
C LYS A 55 0.79 -1.36 -13.48
N TYR A 56 0.45 -0.24 -12.84
CA TYR A 56 1.12 1.04 -13.08
C TYR A 56 2.37 1.22 -12.21
N TYR A 57 2.39 0.60 -11.03
CA TYR A 57 3.47 0.73 -10.05
C TYR A 57 3.82 -0.61 -9.42
N ASP A 58 5.10 -0.85 -9.16
CA ASP A 58 5.55 -2.02 -8.41
C ASP A 58 5.40 -1.83 -6.89
N GLU A 59 5.42 -0.57 -6.43
CA GLU A 59 5.28 -0.20 -5.03
C GLU A 59 3.86 0.26 -4.69
N VAL A 60 3.46 -0.01 -3.45
CA VAL A 60 2.20 0.51 -2.89
C VAL A 60 2.33 1.95 -2.43
N VAL A 61 3.47 2.28 -1.84
CA VAL A 61 3.87 3.64 -1.50
C VAL A 61 5.32 3.78 -1.97
N HIS A 62 5.59 4.76 -2.82
CA HIS A 62 6.96 5.05 -3.25
C HIS A 62 7.71 5.74 -2.12
N ARG A 63 9.02 5.47 -1.98
CA ARG A 63 9.84 6.03 -0.89
C ARG A 63 9.87 7.56 -0.87
N ASP A 64 9.82 8.18 -2.05
CA ASP A 64 9.85 9.65 -2.20
C ASP A 64 8.53 10.28 -1.77
N ASN A 65 7.47 9.47 -1.64
CA ASN A 65 6.16 9.86 -1.15
C ASN A 65 5.95 9.44 0.32
N LEU A 66 7.02 9.16 1.06
CA LEU A 66 7.00 8.89 2.50
C LEU A 66 7.52 10.08 3.30
N VAL A 67 6.96 10.30 4.48
CA VAL A 67 7.48 11.19 5.51
C VAL A 67 7.66 10.39 6.78
N ILE A 68 8.90 10.29 7.27
CA ILE A 68 9.24 9.59 8.52
C ILE A 68 8.94 10.52 9.70
N LEU A 69 8.39 9.95 10.77
CA LEU A 69 8.05 10.65 12.01
C LEU A 69 9.19 10.64 13.03
#